data_AF-A0A9E3W6F3-F1
#
_entry.id   AF-A0A9E3W6F3-F1
#
_cell.length_a   1.000
_cell.length_b   1.000
_cell.length_c   1.000
_cell.angle_alpha   90.00
_cell.angle_beta   90.00
_cell.angle_gamma   90.00
#
_symmetry.space_group_name_H-M   'P 1'
#
loop_
_entity.id
_entity.type
_entity.pdbx_description
1 polymer ?
#
loop_
_entity_poly.entity_id
_entity_poly.type
_entity_poly.pdbx_seq_one_letter_code
_entity_poly.pdbx_strand_id
1 'polypeptide(L)'
;MDALSEVLKVLRLTSGLFLEAEFTAPWCIDSAPGTEDVRHILPDAEHVSIYHLLTEGRCRAALPDGAPVELAAGDLIMFPHGDGHRLG
;
A
#
# COMPACT_ATOMS: atom_id res chain seq x y z
N MET A 1 6.65 14.75 -27.64
CA MET A 1 5.69 14.41 -26.57
C MET A 1 5.32 12.96 -26.80
N ASP A 2 5.73 12.06 -25.91
CA ASP A 2 5.50 10.63 -26.10
C ASP A 2 4.09 10.20 -25.64
N ALA A 3 3.65 9.04 -26.12
CA ALA A 3 2.32 8.52 -25.86
C ALA A 3 2.07 8.24 -24.37
N LEU A 4 3.11 7.88 -23.61
CA LEU A 4 2.99 7.59 -22.18
C LEU A 4 2.62 8.86 -21.40
N SER A 5 3.23 10.00 -21.74
CA SER A 5 2.94 11.29 -21.12
C SER A 5 1.51 11.75 -21.36
N GLU A 6 0.95 11.50 -22.55
CA GLU A 6 -0.46 11.82 -22.85
C GLU A 6 -1.43 10.93 -22.08
N VAL A 7 -1.11 9.64 -21.90
CA VAL A 7 -1.90 8.73 -21.07
C VAL A 7 -1.87 9.12 -19.59
N LEU A 8 -0.71 9.56 -19.08
CA LEU A 8 -0.60 10.02 -17.69
C LEU A 8 -1.44 11.27 -17.40
N LYS A 9 -1.69 12.13 -18.39
CA LYS A 9 -2.54 13.33 -18.23
C LYS A 9 -4.03 13.01 -18.06
N VAL A 10 -4.50 11.88 -18.58
CA VAL A 10 -5.91 11.46 -18.44
C VAL A 10 -6.14 10.63 -17.18
N LEU A 11 -5.07 10.13 -16.56
CA LEU A 11 -5.14 9.42 -15.29
C LEU A 11 -5.42 10.40 -14.16
N ARG A 12 -6.60 10.29 -13.56
CA ARG A 12 -6.97 11.05 -12.37
C ARG A 12 -6.57 10.25 -11.13
N LEU A 13 -5.48 10.67 -10.50
CA LEU A 13 -5.04 10.08 -9.24
C LEU A 13 -5.84 10.70 -8.09
N THR A 14 -6.86 9.98 -7.61
CA THR A 14 -7.54 10.35 -6.36
C THR A 14 -6.77 9.73 -5.20
N SER A 15 -6.10 10.56 -4.40
CA SER A 15 -5.31 10.13 -3.26
C SER A 15 -6.09 10.33 -1.95
N GLY A 16 -5.98 9.37 -1.03
CA GLY A 16 -5.95 9.66 0.41
C GLY A 16 -6.93 8.91 1.30
N LEU A 17 -6.55 7.71 1.76
CA LEU A 17 -6.86 7.26 3.13
C LEU A 17 -5.52 7.16 3.87
N PHE A 18 -5.27 8.05 4.83
CA PHE A 18 -4.07 8.02 5.67
C PHE A 18 -4.47 7.42 7.01
N LEU A 19 -4.05 6.18 7.26
CA LEU A 19 -4.22 5.53 8.55
C LEU A 19 -2.90 5.67 9.30
N GLU A 20 -2.91 6.50 10.34
CA GLU A 20 -1.83 6.53 11.31
C GLU A 20 -2.10 5.44 12.36
N ALA A 21 -1.11 4.62 12.65
CA ALA A 21 -1.24 3.54 13.61
C ALA A 21 0.08 3.28 14.34
N GLU A 22 -0.02 2.98 15.64
CA GLU A 22 1.09 2.60 16.49
C GLU A 22 0.89 1.17 17.00
N PHE A 23 1.93 0.35 16.90
CA PHE A 23 1.90 -1.05 17.30
C PHE A 23 3.07 -1.40 18.22
N THR A 24 2.86 -2.36 19.13
CA THR A 24 3.93 -2.96 19.94
C THR A 24 3.99 -4.46 19.70
N ALA A 25 5.20 -5.03 19.74
CA ALA A 25 5.40 -6.44 19.42
C ALA A 25 4.73 -7.37 20.46
N PRO A 26 4.15 -8.51 20.03
CA PRO A 26 4.02 -8.96 18.64
C PRO A 26 2.78 -8.35 17.97
N TRP A 27 2.92 -7.99 16.69
CA TRP A 27 1.81 -7.54 15.86
C TRP A 27 1.99 -8.03 14.43
N CYS A 28 0.90 -8.05 13.66
CA CYS A 28 0.92 -8.28 12.23
C CYS A 28 -0.33 -7.64 11.63
N ILE A 29 -0.15 -6.81 10.61
CA ILE A 29 -1.20 -6.42 9.68
C ILE A 29 -1.20 -7.47 8.58
N ASP A 30 -2.36 -8.09 8.34
CA ASP A 30 -2.60 -8.89 7.14
C ASP A 30 -3.49 -8.06 6.20
N SER A 31 -2.86 -7.44 5.21
CA SER A 31 -3.55 -6.62 4.23
C SER A 31 -3.87 -7.49 3.03
N ALA A 32 -5.13 -7.88 2.88
CA ALA A 32 -5.61 -8.63 1.72
C ALA A 32 -6.91 -7.99 1.21
N PRO A 33 -6.84 -6.76 0.66
CA PRO A 33 -8.06 -6.04 0.29
C PRO A 33 -8.76 -6.76 -0.85
N GLY A 34 -10.02 -7.16 -0.62
CA GLY A 34 -10.90 -7.62 -1.66
C GLY A 34 -11.43 -6.45 -2.51
N THR A 35 -11.90 -6.76 -3.71
CA THR A 35 -12.54 -5.76 -4.59
C THR A 35 -13.76 -5.11 -3.94
N GLU A 36 -14.48 -5.81 -3.05
CA GLU A 36 -15.61 -5.24 -2.31
C GLU A 36 -15.15 -4.27 -1.21
N ASP A 37 -14.08 -4.60 -0.47
CA ASP A 37 -13.51 -3.73 0.56
C ASP A 37 -13.05 -2.40 -0.04
N VAL A 38 -12.37 -2.47 -1.19
CA VAL A 38 -11.91 -1.30 -1.94
C VAL A 38 -13.10 -0.44 -2.40
N ARG A 39 -14.13 -1.04 -2.99
CA ARG A 39 -15.30 -0.29 -3.48
C ARG A 39 -16.08 0.40 -2.37
N HIS A 40 -16.02 -0.11 -1.14
CA HIS A 40 -16.67 0.55 -0.01
C HIS A 40 -15.96 1.85 0.38
N ILE A 41 -14.63 1.89 0.29
CA ILE A 41 -13.80 3.03 0.68
C ILE A 41 -13.60 4.01 -0.49
N LEU A 42 -13.38 3.46 -1.69
CA LEU A 42 -13.07 4.16 -2.93
C LEU A 42 -13.98 3.61 -4.06
N PRO A 43 -15.27 3.99 -4.11
CA PRO A 43 -16.24 3.39 -5.03
C PRO A 43 -15.92 3.60 -6.51
N ASP A 44 -15.28 4.74 -6.83
CA ASP A 44 -14.91 5.11 -8.20
C ASP A 44 -13.47 4.71 -8.54
N ALA A 45 -12.74 4.03 -7.64
CA ALA A 45 -11.38 3.61 -7.93
C ALA A 45 -11.38 2.35 -8.82
N GLU A 46 -10.85 2.51 -10.03
CA GLU A 46 -10.56 1.38 -10.92
C GLU A 46 -9.33 0.59 -10.46
N HIS A 47 -8.41 1.26 -9.76
CA HIS A 47 -7.15 0.69 -9.32
C HIS A 47 -6.71 1.29 -7.98
N VAL A 48 -6.16 0.46 -7.10
CA VAL A 48 -5.67 0.89 -5.78
C VAL A 48 -4.21 0.52 -5.60
N SER A 49 -3.41 1.52 -5.25
CA SER A 49 -2.04 1.35 -4.80
C SER A 49 -1.98 1.55 -3.30
N ILE A 50 -1.37 0.61 -2.59
CA ILE A 50 -1.19 0.68 -1.14
C ILE A 50 0.26 1.08 -0.86
N TYR A 51 0.49 1.91 0.14
CA TYR A 51 1.84 2.19 0.62
C TYR A 51 1.85 2.30 2.13
N HIS A 52 2.99 1.95 2.72
CA HIS A 52 3.27 2.13 4.14
C HIS A 52 4.54 2.94 4.28
N LEU A 53 4.46 4.03 5.03
CA LEU A 53 5.61 4.82 5.47
C LEU A 53 5.87 4.48 6.93
N LEU A 54 7.06 3.98 7.24
CA LEU A 54 7.48 3.82 8.63
C LEU A 54 7.99 5.16 9.14
N THR A 55 7.26 5.78 10.06
CA THR A 55 7.69 7.01 10.72
C THR A 55 8.69 6.72 11.84
N GLU A 56 8.46 5.64 12.59
CA GLU A 56 9.31 5.19 13.70
C GLU A 56 9.40 3.65 13.76
N GLY A 57 10.45 3.15 14.43
CA GLY A 57 10.61 1.71 14.68
C GLY A 57 11.18 0.91 13.51
N ARG A 58 10.86 -0.39 13.51
CA ARG A 58 11.25 -1.37 12.48
C ARG A 58 10.17 -2.44 12.35
N CYS A 59 9.99 -2.98 11.15
CA CYS A 59 9.15 -4.15 10.89
C CYS A 59 9.62 -4.89 9.65
N ARG A 60 8.94 -5.99 9.32
CA ARG A 60 9.10 -6.71 8.06
C ARG A 60 7.86 -6.55 7.21
N ALA A 61 8.06 -6.52 5.91
CA ALA A 61 6.99 -6.60 4.93
C ALA A 61 7.19 -7.84 4.04
N ALA A 62 6.12 -8.56 3.72
CA ALA A 62 6.18 -9.70 2.82
C ALA A 62 4.89 -9.86 2.01
N LEU A 63 5.04 -10.22 0.73
CA LEU A 63 3.94 -10.83 -0.04
C LEU A 63 3.63 -12.24 0.51
N PRO A 64 2.44 -12.81 0.26
CA PRO A 64 2.04 -14.15 0.72
C PRO A 64 3.14 -15.21 0.53
N ASP A 65 3.77 -15.20 -0.65
CA ASP A 65 4.81 -16.15 -1.04
C ASP A 65 6.19 -15.49 -1.23
N GLY A 66 6.34 -14.25 -0.77
CA GLY A 66 7.57 -13.45 -0.93
C GLY A 66 8.55 -13.60 0.24
N ALA A 67 9.84 -13.43 -0.05
CA ALA A 67 10.83 -13.24 1.01
C ALA A 67 10.55 -11.91 1.74
N PRO A 68 10.61 -11.89 3.09
CA PRO A 68 10.39 -10.66 3.84
C PRO A 68 11.51 -9.65 3.59
N VAL A 69 11.12 -8.39 3.53
CA VAL A 69 12.01 -7.23 3.47
C VAL A 69 11.96 -6.53 4.83
N GLU A 70 13.12 -6.20 5.37
CA GLU A 70 13.22 -5.39 6.59
C GLU A 70 12.99 -3.92 6.24
N LEU A 71 12.23 -3.22 7.09
CA LEU A 71 11.93 -1.81 6.98
C LEU A 71 12.30 -1.11 8.30
N ALA A 72 12.77 0.12 8.20
CA ALA A 72 13.08 1.01 9.31
C ALA A 72 12.40 2.38 9.13
N ALA A 73 12.47 3.20 10.17
CA ALA A 73 12.02 4.59 10.12
C ALA A 73 12.60 5.33 8.89
N GLY A 74 11.72 5.98 8.12
CA GLY A 74 12.02 6.66 6.86
C GLY A 74 11.77 5.82 5.61
N ASP A 75 11.63 4.49 5.73
CA ASP A 75 11.36 3.63 4.59
C ASP A 75 9.90 3.71 4.15
N LEU A 76 9.70 3.71 2.83
CA LEU A 76 8.39 3.57 2.20
C LEU A 76 8.37 2.30 1.36
N ILE A 77 7.38 1.45 1.59
CA ILE A 77 7.07 0.31 0.74
C ILE A 77 5.74 0.54 0.04
N MET A 78 5.65 0.14 -1.24
CA MET A 78 4.46 0.29 -2.07
C MET A 78 4.08 -1.04 -2.70
N PHE A 79 2.77 -1.29 -2.77
CA PHE A 79 2.13 -2.39 -3.46
C PHE A 79 1.26 -1.78 -4.58
N PRO A 80 1.85 -1.53 -5.77
CA PRO A 80 1.21 -0.76 -6.81
C PRO A 80 -0.09 -1.39 -7.30
N HIS A 81 -0.19 -2.71 -7.27
CA HIS A 81 -1.34 -3.47 -7.75
C HIS A 81 -2.33 -3.87 -6.66
N GLY A 82 -2.15 -3.38 -5.44
CA GLY A 82 -2.97 -3.77 -4.30
C GLY A 82 -2.76 -5.23 -3.88
N ASP A 83 -1.60 -5.80 -4.20
CA ASP A 83 -1.26 -7.17 -3.81
C ASP A 83 -1.37 -7.34 -2.30
N GLY A 84 -1.94 -8.48 -1.90
CA GLY A 84 -1.99 -8.84 -0.49
C GLY A 84 -0.59 -8.88 0.10
N HIS A 85 -0.43 -8.43 1.34
CA HIS A 85 0.86 -8.36 2.01
C HIS A 85 0.70 -8.34 3.53
N ARG A 86 1.74 -8.80 4.22
CA ARG A 86 1.85 -8.75 5.67
C ARG A 86 2.87 -7.72 6.10
N LEU A 87 2.59 -7.04 7.20
CA LEU A 87 3.48 -6.09 7.87
C LEU A 87 3.58 -6.46 9.36
N GLY A 88 4.78 -6.61 9.94
CA GLY A 88 4.95 -6.95 11.36
C GLY A 88 6.38 -7.21 11.82
#